data_AF-A0A918AF82-F1
#
_entry.id   AF-A0A918AF82-F1
#
_cell.length_a   1.000
_cell.length_b   1.000
_cell.length_c   1.000
_cell.angle_alpha   90.00
_cell.angle_beta   90.00
_cell.angle_gamma   90.00
#
_symmetry.space_group_name_H-M   'P 1'
#
loop_
_entity.id
_entity.type
_entity.pdbx_description
1 polymer ?
#
loop_
_entity_poly.entity_id
_entity_poly.type
_entity_poly.pdbx_seq_one_letter_code
_entity_poly.pdbx_strand_id
1 'polypeptide(L)'
;MSRIGWRHSVFAPVVALVVSALLLVAGVVETVLQAVGATTAPAAAEFVVTLIVAVFLTAVLRIARAVPDIRRENEATARAVANVQAVKPGGDTLVGRRLKLFKESAEAGSDAEAVLSARSALDDSEMANRHHIDHALIWALPVFGFIGTALTMAAMVTSFGDALDSQGDPSVLMTALREHVLPELASAFGVTLIALLLSVLAFFEMSLVERAERAGVVAADEVFLSYIARLPGKQAGPVAQASPALQGLSQELARSRAETEALAKGMARSRGETEALVKGLDALRIAVERLSAAETRPQKYTLVREP
;
A
#
# COMPACT_ATOMS: atom_id res chain seq x y z
N MET A 1 -5.37 34.59 18.80
CA MET A 1 -5.17 33.17 19.16
C MET A 1 -6.08 32.36 18.24
N SER A 2 -5.51 31.88 17.12
CA SER A 2 -6.25 31.31 16.00
C SER A 2 -6.88 29.97 16.38
N ARG A 3 -8.15 29.79 15.99
CA ARG A 3 -8.91 28.56 16.23
C ARG A 3 -8.25 27.42 15.44
N ILE A 4 -7.46 26.60 16.12
CA ILE A 4 -7.08 25.27 15.62
C ILE A 4 -8.36 24.46 15.58
N GLY A 5 -9.11 24.61 14.49
CA GLY A 5 -10.32 23.86 14.22
C GLY A 5 -9.98 22.45 13.74
N TRP A 6 -10.95 21.55 13.85
CA TRP A 6 -10.88 20.15 13.40
C TRP A 6 -10.27 19.98 11.99
N ARG A 7 -10.47 20.97 11.10
CA ARG A 7 -10.01 20.93 9.70
C ARG A 7 -8.55 21.37 9.47
N HIS A 8 -7.83 21.79 10.52
CA HIS A 8 -6.44 22.25 10.37
C HIS A 8 -5.48 21.05 10.27
N SER A 9 -4.50 21.11 9.36
CA SER A 9 -3.52 20.03 9.12
C SER A 9 -2.72 19.63 10.36
N VAL A 10 -2.49 20.58 11.26
CA VAL A 10 -1.74 20.41 12.52
C VAL A 10 -2.59 19.81 13.65
N PHE A 11 -3.93 19.78 13.51
CA PHE A 11 -4.79 19.23 14.57
C PHE A 11 -4.57 17.73 14.79
N ALA A 12 -4.39 16.95 13.71
CA ALA A 12 -4.11 15.52 13.80
C ALA A 12 -2.84 15.19 14.61
N PRO A 13 -1.65 15.72 14.26
CA PRO A 13 -0.43 15.39 14.98
C PRO A 13 -0.43 15.93 16.41
N VAL A 14 -1.01 17.11 16.67
CA VAL A 14 -1.05 17.67 18.03
C VAL A 14 -1.92 16.82 18.94
N VAL A 15 -3.13 16.44 18.50
CA VAL A 15 -3.99 15.57 19.31
C VAL A 15 -3.34 14.22 19.52
N ALA A 16 -2.74 13.64 18.49
CA ALA A 16 -2.07 12.36 18.58
C ALA A 16 -0.90 12.37 19.57
N LEU A 17 -0.08 13.44 19.57
CA LEU A 17 1.01 13.62 20.53
C LEU A 17 0.52 13.80 21.97
N VAL A 18 -0.56 14.58 22.17
CA VAL A 18 -1.14 14.76 23.50
C VAL A 18 -1.70 13.45 24.03
N VAL A 19 -2.44 12.71 23.19
CA VAL A 19 -3.03 11.42 23.59
C VAL A 19 -1.94 10.39 23.85
N SER A 20 -0.91 10.28 23.01
CA SER A 20 0.18 9.32 23.26
C SER A 20 0.96 9.67 24.53
N ALA A 21 1.22 10.95 24.81
CA ALA A 21 1.87 11.38 26.04
C ALA A 21 1.02 11.05 27.28
N LEU A 22 -0.30 11.20 27.21
CA LEU A 22 -1.21 10.79 28.28
C LEU A 22 -1.20 9.27 28.49
N LEU A 23 -1.14 8.47 27.42
CA LEU A 23 -1.03 7.01 27.50
C LEU A 23 0.29 6.57 28.14
N LEU A 24 1.38 7.29 27.90
CA LEU A 24 2.66 7.07 28.56
C LEU A 24 2.55 7.36 30.07
N VAL A 25 2.05 8.54 30.45
CA VAL A 25 1.91 8.94 31.87
C VAL A 25 0.94 8.02 32.63
N ALA A 26 -0.08 7.49 31.95
CA ALA A 26 -1.03 6.55 32.53
C ALA A 26 -0.49 5.11 32.67
N GLY A 27 0.75 4.83 32.24
CA GLY A 27 1.34 3.48 32.27
C GLY A 27 0.78 2.53 31.21
N VAL A 28 -0.04 3.01 30.27
CA VAL A 28 -0.64 2.15 29.24
C VAL A 28 0.44 1.59 28.31
N VAL A 29 1.43 2.41 27.96
CA VAL A 29 2.55 1.99 27.10
C VAL A 29 3.31 0.81 27.72
N GLU A 30 3.59 0.87 29.02
CA GLU A 30 4.21 -0.22 29.78
C GLU A 30 3.35 -1.49 29.72
N THR A 31 2.04 -1.36 30.00
CA THR A 31 1.13 -2.52 29.96
C THR A 31 1.05 -3.17 28.58
N VAL A 32 1.11 -2.37 27.49
CA VAL A 32 1.11 -2.88 26.13
C VAL A 32 2.41 -3.62 25.81
N LEU A 33 3.56 -3.09 26.26
CA LEU A 33 4.86 -3.77 26.13
C LEU A 33 4.85 -5.11 26.88
N GLN A 34 4.34 -5.14 28.11
CA GLN A 34 4.22 -6.37 28.88
C GLN A 34 3.28 -7.39 28.20
N ALA A 35 2.18 -6.92 27.61
CA ALA A 35 1.23 -7.77 26.90
C ALA A 35 1.84 -8.46 25.66
N VAL A 36 2.83 -7.83 25.01
CA VAL A 36 3.57 -8.43 23.89
C VAL A 36 4.79 -9.25 24.33
N GLY A 37 4.97 -9.47 25.64
CA GLY A 37 6.01 -10.32 26.21
C GLY A 37 7.28 -9.60 26.64
N ALA A 38 7.27 -8.26 26.72
CA ALA A 38 8.38 -7.53 27.34
C ALA A 38 8.38 -7.77 28.86
N THR A 39 9.52 -8.22 29.39
CA THR A 39 9.68 -8.43 30.84
C THR A 39 10.13 -7.17 31.57
N THR A 40 10.66 -6.19 30.83
CA THR A 40 11.05 -4.87 31.31
C THR A 40 10.56 -3.83 30.30
N ALA A 41 10.29 -2.61 30.79
CA ALA A 41 9.96 -1.46 29.96
C ALA A 41 11.05 -0.38 30.14
N PRO A 42 12.22 -0.52 29.49
CA PRO A 42 13.24 0.51 29.56
C PRO A 42 12.69 1.82 28.95
N ALA A 43 13.07 2.96 29.52
CA ALA A 43 12.57 4.27 29.11
C ALA A 43 12.73 4.54 27.59
N ALA A 44 13.80 4.00 26.98
CA ALA A 44 14.01 4.07 25.53
C ALA A 44 12.91 3.34 24.73
N ALA A 45 12.50 2.15 25.17
CA ALA A 45 11.42 1.40 24.52
C ALA A 45 10.08 2.10 24.68
N GLU A 46 9.77 2.60 25.89
CA GLU A 46 8.54 3.35 26.14
C GLU A 46 8.45 4.63 25.29
N PHE A 47 9.56 5.38 25.18
CA PHE A 47 9.61 6.58 24.36
C PHE A 47 9.34 6.27 22.89
N VAL A 48 9.98 5.22 22.35
CA VAL A 48 9.79 4.83 20.94
C VAL A 48 8.37 4.32 20.70
N VAL A 49 7.81 3.50 21.59
CA VAL A 49 6.42 3.04 21.48
C VAL A 49 5.44 4.21 21.56
N THR A 50 5.70 5.19 22.43
CA THR A 50 4.89 6.42 22.51
C THR A 50 4.91 7.19 21.19
N LEU A 51 6.07 7.29 20.54
CA LEU A 51 6.20 7.90 19.22
C LEU A 51 5.46 7.11 18.14
N ILE A 52 5.59 5.78 18.13
CA ILE A 52 4.86 4.89 17.21
C ILE A 52 3.35 5.09 17.37
N VAL A 53 2.84 5.12 18.61
CA VAL A 53 1.43 5.37 18.91
C VAL A 53 1.00 6.76 18.43
N ALA A 54 1.83 7.79 18.61
CA ALA A 54 1.54 9.14 18.09
C ALA A 54 1.43 9.16 16.55
N VAL A 55 2.34 8.49 15.85
CA VAL A 55 2.31 8.38 14.38
C VAL A 55 1.07 7.62 13.93
N PHE A 56 0.76 6.49 14.59
CA PHE A 56 -0.44 5.69 14.32
C PHE A 56 -1.72 6.51 14.51
N LEU A 57 -1.88 7.17 15.66
CA LEU A 57 -3.04 8.01 15.94
C LEU A 57 -3.15 9.18 14.95
N THR A 58 -2.02 9.75 14.52
CA THR A 58 -2.02 10.78 13.48
C THR A 58 -2.59 10.25 12.17
N ALA A 59 -2.15 9.07 11.73
CA ALA A 59 -2.64 8.42 10.53
C ALA A 59 -4.14 8.10 10.64
N VAL A 60 -4.56 7.40 11.71
CA VAL A 60 -5.97 7.05 11.95
C VAL A 60 -6.85 8.29 12.00
N LEU A 61 -6.45 9.35 12.71
CA LEU A 61 -7.24 10.57 12.78
C LEU A 61 -7.32 11.29 11.43
N ARG A 62 -6.29 11.22 10.58
CA ARG A 62 -6.34 11.79 9.22
C ARG A 62 -7.30 10.99 8.33
N ILE A 63 -7.21 9.67 8.38
CA ILE A 63 -8.08 8.73 7.66
C ILE A 63 -9.54 8.91 8.11
N ALA A 64 -9.80 8.90 9.41
CA ALA A 64 -11.14 9.07 9.98
C ALA A 64 -11.78 10.42 9.64
N ARG A 65 -10.96 11.47 9.43
CA ARG A 65 -11.44 12.79 9.00
C ARG A 65 -11.90 12.81 7.54
N ALA A 66 -11.45 11.90 6.69
CA ALA A 66 -11.92 11.78 5.31
C ALA A 66 -13.31 11.12 5.20
N VAL A 67 -13.67 10.26 6.17
CA VAL A 67 -14.93 9.48 6.14
C VAL A 67 -16.21 10.34 6.01
N PRO A 68 -16.39 11.46 6.73
CA PRO A 68 -17.57 12.31 6.57
C PRO A 68 -17.67 12.92 5.17
N ASP A 69 -16.53 13.30 4.58
CA ASP A 69 -16.49 13.87 3.23
C ASP A 69 -16.91 12.80 2.20
N ILE A 70 -16.42 11.56 2.35
CA ILE A 70 -16.83 10.41 1.52
C ILE A 70 -18.33 10.14 1.64
N ARG A 71 -18.88 10.17 2.86
CA ARG A 71 -20.33 10.00 3.07
C ARG A 71 -21.13 11.09 2.37
N ARG A 72 -20.69 12.35 2.50
CA ARG A 72 -21.32 13.51 1.86
C ARG A 72 -21.27 13.40 0.33
N GLU A 73 -20.15 12.92 -0.23
CA GLU A 73 -20.01 12.67 -1.66
C GLU A 73 -20.92 11.54 -2.13
N ASN A 74 -20.94 10.39 -1.42
CA ASN A 74 -21.80 9.25 -1.74
C ASN A 74 -23.29 9.62 -1.69
N GLU A 75 -23.73 10.38 -0.70
CA GLU A 75 -25.10 10.88 -0.63
C GLU A 75 -25.44 11.82 -1.79
N ALA A 76 -24.49 12.66 -2.22
CA ALA A 76 -24.68 13.52 -3.38
C ALA A 76 -24.79 12.71 -4.68
N THR A 77 -23.98 11.67 -4.84
CA THR A 77 -24.06 10.75 -5.97
C THR A 77 -25.38 9.99 -5.95
N ALA A 78 -25.84 9.48 -4.81
CA ALA A 78 -27.14 8.82 -4.70
C ALA A 78 -28.31 9.75 -5.07
N ARG A 79 -28.26 11.02 -4.66
CA ARG A 79 -29.25 12.03 -5.10
C ARG A 79 -29.19 12.26 -6.61
N ALA A 80 -28.01 12.25 -7.20
CA ALA A 80 -27.83 12.43 -8.64
C ALA A 80 -28.38 11.26 -9.46
N VAL A 81 -28.19 10.02 -8.99
CA VAL A 81 -28.78 8.82 -9.59
C VAL A 81 -30.30 8.95 -9.65
N ALA A 82 -30.93 9.40 -8.57
CA ALA A 82 -32.38 9.57 -8.51
C ALA A 82 -32.85 10.74 -9.38
N ASN A 83 -32.19 11.89 -9.28
CA ASN A 83 -32.47 13.07 -10.09
C ASN A 83 -31.24 13.99 -10.16
N VAL A 84 -30.57 14.02 -11.31
CA VAL A 84 -29.40 14.88 -11.56
C VAL A 84 -29.70 16.37 -11.34
N GLN A 85 -30.92 16.83 -11.61
CA GLN A 85 -31.31 18.23 -11.40
C GLN A 85 -31.44 18.60 -9.91
N ALA A 86 -31.56 17.61 -9.01
CA ALA A 86 -31.57 17.85 -7.56
C ALA A 86 -30.18 18.20 -7.02
N VAL A 87 -29.12 17.96 -7.80
CA VAL A 87 -27.74 18.32 -7.42
C VAL A 87 -27.45 19.76 -7.86
N LYS A 88 -27.06 20.60 -6.91
CA LYS A 88 -26.67 21.98 -7.18
C LYS A 88 -25.28 22.01 -7.85
N PRO A 89 -25.10 22.66 -9.02
CA PRO A 89 -23.79 22.76 -9.71
C PRO A 89 -22.70 23.49 -8.91
N GLY A 90 -23.09 24.26 -7.87
CA GLY A 90 -22.15 24.92 -6.96
C GLY A 90 -21.78 24.12 -5.71
N GLY A 91 -22.24 22.85 -5.61
CA GLY A 91 -21.89 21.99 -4.49
C GLY A 91 -20.42 21.58 -4.55
N ASP A 92 -19.74 21.63 -3.40
CA ASP A 92 -18.38 21.09 -3.25
C ASP A 92 -18.41 19.55 -3.12
N THR A 93 -18.95 18.90 -4.14
CA THR A 93 -19.03 17.43 -4.29
C THR A 93 -18.58 17.05 -5.69
N LEU A 94 -18.04 15.84 -5.85
CA LEU A 94 -17.58 15.32 -7.15
C LEU A 94 -18.62 15.51 -8.26
N VAL A 95 -19.85 15.05 -8.01
CA VAL A 95 -20.95 15.18 -8.98
C VAL A 95 -21.33 16.64 -9.23
N GLY A 96 -21.30 17.51 -8.22
CA GLY A 96 -21.56 18.94 -8.40
C GLY A 96 -20.55 19.60 -9.34
N ARG A 97 -19.25 19.34 -9.11
CA ARG A 97 -18.15 19.86 -9.94
C ARG A 97 -18.23 19.35 -11.38
N ARG A 98 -18.49 18.05 -11.58
CA ARG A 98 -18.67 17.45 -12.91
C ARG A 98 -19.90 17.99 -13.63
N LEU A 99 -21.02 18.19 -12.92
CA LEU A 99 -22.24 18.76 -13.49
C LEU A 99 -22.06 20.20 -13.95
N LYS A 100 -21.30 21.00 -13.18
CA LYS A 100 -20.94 22.36 -13.58
C LYS A 100 -20.13 22.37 -14.86
N LEU A 101 -19.05 21.57 -14.93
CA LEU A 101 -18.21 21.46 -16.11
C LEU A 101 -18.99 20.97 -17.34
N PHE A 102 -19.87 19.98 -17.16
CA PHE A 102 -20.73 19.48 -18.23
C PHE A 102 -21.63 20.59 -18.81
N LYS A 103 -22.27 21.40 -17.95
CA LYS A 103 -23.12 22.51 -18.39
C LYS A 103 -22.33 23.58 -19.13
N GLU A 104 -21.19 23.99 -18.59
CA GLU A 104 -20.31 24.98 -19.21
C GLU A 104 -19.81 24.50 -20.58
N SER A 105 -19.46 23.22 -20.72
CA SER A 105 -19.05 22.62 -21.99
C SER A 105 -20.20 22.53 -23.01
N ALA A 106 -21.39 22.13 -22.57
CA ALA A 106 -22.58 22.07 -23.42
C ALA A 106 -23.00 23.46 -23.92
N GLU A 107 -22.93 24.49 -23.07
CA GLU A 107 -23.19 25.89 -23.44
C GLU A 107 -22.16 26.45 -24.43
N ALA A 108 -20.89 26.04 -24.30
CA ALA A 108 -19.81 26.41 -25.20
C ALA A 108 -19.85 25.67 -26.56
N GLY A 109 -20.74 24.67 -26.74
CA GLY A 109 -20.78 23.83 -27.93
C GLY A 109 -19.57 22.91 -28.11
N SER A 110 -18.82 22.66 -27.03
CA SER A 110 -17.68 21.75 -27.03
C SER A 110 -18.10 20.30 -26.77
N ASP A 111 -17.20 19.34 -27.06
CA ASP A 111 -17.44 17.93 -26.80
C ASP A 111 -17.46 17.64 -25.28
N ALA A 112 -18.65 17.71 -24.69
CA ALA A 112 -18.86 17.50 -23.27
C ALA A 112 -18.47 16.09 -22.80
N GLU A 113 -18.46 15.10 -23.70
CA GLU A 113 -18.00 13.74 -23.39
C GLU A 113 -16.47 13.71 -23.23
N ALA A 114 -15.74 14.38 -24.13
CA ALA A 114 -14.29 14.52 -24.03
C ALA A 114 -13.87 15.29 -22.77
N VAL A 115 -14.57 16.37 -22.41
CA VAL A 115 -14.28 17.15 -21.20
C VAL A 115 -14.53 16.33 -19.94
N LEU A 116 -15.64 15.58 -19.89
CA LEU A 116 -15.96 14.72 -18.75
C LEU A 116 -14.95 13.57 -18.59
N SER A 117 -14.56 12.94 -19.71
CA SER A 117 -13.53 11.88 -19.72
C SER A 117 -12.19 12.40 -19.19
N ALA A 118 -11.74 13.56 -19.68
CA ALA A 118 -10.53 14.22 -19.18
C ALA A 118 -10.64 14.56 -17.69
N ARG A 119 -11.82 15.01 -17.23
CA ARG A 119 -12.06 15.29 -15.82
C ARG A 119 -12.01 14.04 -14.95
N SER A 120 -12.57 12.92 -15.40
CA SER A 120 -12.51 11.67 -14.63
C SER A 120 -11.07 11.17 -14.47
N ALA A 121 -10.26 11.25 -15.55
CA ALA A 121 -8.83 10.92 -15.48
C ALA A 121 -8.04 11.82 -14.50
N LEU A 122 -8.41 13.11 -14.40
CA LEU A 122 -7.83 14.02 -13.42
C LEU A 122 -8.28 13.68 -11.99
N ASP A 123 -9.56 13.35 -11.78
CA ASP A 123 -10.06 12.98 -10.46
C ASP A 123 -9.36 11.70 -9.95
N ASP A 124 -9.13 10.70 -10.81
CA ASP A 124 -8.35 9.49 -10.48
C ASP A 124 -6.90 9.83 -10.07
N SER A 125 -6.27 10.75 -10.80
CA SER A 125 -4.90 11.20 -10.51
C SER A 125 -4.82 11.99 -9.20
N GLU A 126 -5.79 12.86 -8.93
CA GLU A 126 -5.90 13.61 -7.68
C GLU A 126 -6.12 12.70 -6.48
N MET A 127 -6.95 11.66 -6.65
CA MET A 127 -7.18 10.64 -5.61
C MET A 127 -5.90 9.90 -5.23
N ALA A 128 -5.10 9.49 -6.22
CA ALA A 128 -3.82 8.84 -5.97
C ALA A 128 -2.86 9.74 -5.15
N ASN A 129 -2.91 11.05 -5.37
CA ASN A 129 -2.04 12.01 -4.67
C ASN A 129 -2.57 12.43 -3.28
N ARG A 130 -3.90 12.44 -3.08
CA ARG A 130 -4.57 12.87 -1.83
C ARG A 130 -3.99 12.22 -0.57
N HIS A 131 -3.59 10.97 -0.72
CA HIS A 131 -3.23 10.06 0.35
C HIS A 131 -1.73 9.79 0.49
N HIS A 132 -0.90 10.46 -0.30
CA HIS A 132 0.55 10.25 -0.30
C HIS A 132 1.19 10.41 1.09
N ILE A 133 0.78 11.43 1.85
CA ILE A 133 1.29 11.66 3.21
C ILE A 133 0.81 10.58 4.19
N ASP A 134 -0.41 10.07 4.02
CA ASP A 134 -0.95 9.04 4.89
C ASP A 134 -0.18 7.72 4.69
N HIS A 135 0.13 7.36 3.44
CA HIS A 135 1.02 6.24 3.10
C HIS A 135 2.42 6.40 3.69
N ALA A 136 3.01 7.60 3.61
CA ALA A 136 4.32 7.87 4.19
C ALA A 136 4.34 7.66 5.72
N LEU A 137 3.27 8.07 6.43
CA LEU A 137 3.14 7.84 7.87
C LEU A 137 2.99 6.35 8.21
N ILE A 138 2.19 5.61 7.45
CA ILE A 138 2.00 4.16 7.64
C ILE A 138 3.31 3.40 7.39
N TRP A 139 4.07 3.81 6.36
CA TRP A 139 5.39 3.26 6.05
C TRP A 139 6.44 3.59 7.10
N ALA A 140 6.33 4.74 7.79
CA ALA A 140 7.25 5.12 8.85
C ALA A 140 7.10 4.24 10.10
N LEU A 141 5.92 3.65 10.36
CA LEU A 141 5.68 2.84 11.57
C LEU A 141 6.68 1.66 11.72
N PRO A 142 6.87 0.77 10.73
CA PRO A 142 7.87 -0.30 10.80
C PRO A 142 9.30 0.24 10.96
N VAL A 143 9.62 1.36 10.29
CA VAL A 143 10.94 2.00 10.37
C VAL A 143 11.21 2.46 11.80
N PHE A 144 10.24 3.08 12.48
CA PHE A 144 10.35 3.43 13.90
C PHE A 144 10.50 2.19 14.80
N GLY A 145 9.84 1.07 14.47
CA GLY A 145 10.03 -0.21 15.15
C GLY A 145 11.48 -0.73 15.06
N PHE A 146 12.05 -0.69 13.85
CA PHE A 146 13.47 -1.04 13.63
C PHE A 146 14.43 -0.08 14.34
N ILE A 147 14.14 1.21 14.35
CA ILE A 147 14.95 2.19 15.12
C ILE A 147 14.86 1.88 16.62
N GLY A 148 13.68 1.51 17.12
CA GLY A 148 13.47 1.15 18.52
C GLY A 148 14.25 -0.09 18.96
N THR A 149 14.29 -1.12 18.11
CA THR A 149 15.15 -2.29 18.38
C THR A 149 16.61 -1.92 18.35
N ALA A 150 17.07 -1.14 17.37
CA ALA A 150 18.46 -0.71 17.28
C ALA A 150 18.89 0.08 18.53
N LEU A 151 18.04 0.99 19.03
CA LEU A 151 18.31 1.77 20.25
C LEU A 151 18.38 0.87 21.50
N THR A 152 17.44 -0.07 21.64
CA THR A 152 17.41 -0.97 22.80
C THR A 152 18.59 -1.95 22.77
N MET A 153 18.93 -2.48 21.59
CA MET A 153 20.10 -3.34 21.41
C MET A 153 21.43 -2.59 21.63
N ALA A 154 21.51 -1.31 21.25
CA ALA A 154 22.69 -0.50 21.53
C ALA A 154 22.90 -0.31 23.05
N ALA A 155 21.83 0.00 23.79
CA ALA A 155 21.87 0.12 25.25
C ALA A 155 22.30 -1.19 25.92
N MET A 156 21.78 -2.32 25.44
CA MET A 156 22.12 -3.66 25.90
C MET A 156 23.60 -4.00 25.71
N VAL A 157 24.17 -3.67 24.55
CA VAL A 157 25.59 -3.92 24.28
C VAL A 157 26.47 -3.08 25.21
N THR A 158 26.08 -1.84 25.49
CA THR A 158 26.79 -0.99 26.46
C THR A 158 26.71 -1.57 27.87
N SER A 159 25.52 -1.93 28.36
CA SER A 159 25.34 -2.48 29.71
C SER A 159 26.07 -3.81 29.91
N PHE A 160 26.10 -4.66 28.89
CA PHE A 160 26.85 -5.91 28.90
C PHE A 160 28.37 -5.68 28.87
N GLY A 161 28.84 -4.68 28.13
CA GLY A 161 30.26 -4.28 28.10
C GLY A 161 30.76 -3.82 29.47
N ASP A 162 29.97 -2.98 30.16
CA ASP A 162 30.29 -2.52 31.51
C ASP A 162 30.33 -3.68 32.52
N ALA A 163 29.46 -4.68 32.35
CA ALA A 163 29.46 -5.90 33.17
C ALA A 163 30.68 -6.81 32.89
N LEU A 164 31.18 -6.82 31.66
CA LEU A 164 32.39 -7.55 31.25
C LEU A 164 33.67 -6.91 31.80
N ASP A 165 33.79 -5.58 31.71
CA ASP A 165 34.98 -4.84 32.16
C ASP A 165 35.14 -4.86 33.68
N SER A 166 34.04 -5.07 34.41
CA SER A 166 34.04 -5.08 35.87
C SER A 166 34.34 -6.46 36.47
N GLN A 167 34.12 -7.58 35.76
CA GLN A 167 34.22 -8.93 36.36
C GLN A 167 34.65 -10.03 35.36
N GLY A 168 35.81 -10.64 35.59
CA GLY A 168 36.42 -11.69 34.73
C GLY A 168 35.98 -13.14 35.01
N ASP A 169 34.85 -13.36 35.71
CA ASP A 169 34.40 -14.69 36.13
C ASP A 169 33.23 -15.20 35.25
N PRO A 170 33.31 -16.40 34.62
CA PRO A 170 32.26 -16.94 33.74
C PRO A 170 30.88 -17.08 34.39
N SER A 171 30.82 -17.30 35.70
CA SER A 171 29.56 -17.43 36.46
C SER A 171 28.81 -16.09 36.56
N VAL A 172 29.55 -14.99 36.66
CA VAL A 172 29.03 -13.63 36.64
C VAL A 172 28.52 -13.27 35.25
N LEU A 173 29.24 -13.69 34.19
CA LEU A 173 28.83 -13.41 32.82
C LEU A 173 27.46 -14.02 32.48
N MET A 174 27.19 -15.24 32.97
CA MET A 174 25.88 -15.88 32.82
C MET A 174 24.77 -15.11 33.57
N THR A 175 25.10 -14.54 34.73
CA THR A 175 24.17 -13.72 35.52
C THR A 175 23.90 -12.39 34.82
N ALA A 176 24.95 -11.71 34.34
CA ALA A 176 24.83 -10.48 33.57
C ALA A 176 23.97 -10.66 32.30
N LEU A 177 24.13 -11.79 31.60
CA LEU A 177 23.31 -12.12 30.44
C LEU A 177 21.82 -12.30 30.80
N ARG A 178 21.52 -12.96 31.92
CA ARG A 178 20.13 -13.18 32.36
C ARG A 178 19.46 -11.92 32.86
N GLU A 179 20.20 -11.05 33.54
CA GLU A 179 19.63 -9.87 34.20
C GLU A 179 19.56 -8.64 33.27
N HIS A 180 20.53 -8.48 32.35
CA HIS A 180 20.64 -7.27 31.54
C HIS A 180 20.29 -7.52 30.06
N VAL A 181 20.73 -8.65 29.49
CA VAL A 181 20.63 -8.88 28.04
C VAL A 181 19.27 -9.46 27.64
N LEU A 182 18.85 -10.57 28.25
CA LEU A 182 17.59 -11.24 27.88
C LEU A 182 16.34 -10.36 28.06
N PRO A 183 16.19 -9.59 29.15
CA PRO A 183 15.01 -8.75 29.35
C PRO A 183 14.91 -7.59 28.36
N GLU A 184 16.04 -6.91 28.10
CA GLU A 184 16.10 -5.82 27.12
C GLU A 184 15.85 -6.33 25.70
N LEU A 185 16.29 -7.55 25.39
CA LEU A 185 16.06 -8.16 24.08
C LEU A 185 14.57 -8.45 23.85
N ALA A 186 13.89 -8.99 24.87
CA ALA A 186 12.45 -9.21 24.82
C ALA A 186 11.69 -7.89 24.62
N SER A 187 12.10 -6.82 25.34
CA SER A 187 11.54 -5.48 25.13
C SER A 187 11.76 -4.96 23.72
N ALA A 188 12.97 -5.11 23.17
CA ALA A 188 13.30 -4.68 21.81
C ALA A 188 12.36 -5.32 20.77
N PHE A 189 12.18 -6.64 20.83
CA PHE A 189 11.24 -7.35 19.97
C PHE A 189 9.79 -6.88 20.16
N GLY A 190 9.39 -6.59 21.41
CA GLY A 190 8.08 -6.01 21.74
C GLY A 190 7.81 -4.69 21.00
N VAL A 191 8.78 -3.77 20.97
CA VAL A 191 8.66 -2.49 20.24
C VAL A 191 8.39 -2.73 18.74
N THR A 192 9.09 -3.69 18.13
CA THR A 192 8.89 -4.00 16.71
C THR A 192 7.56 -4.68 16.46
N LEU A 193 7.13 -5.59 17.34
CA LEU A 193 5.84 -6.26 17.18
C LEU A 193 4.69 -5.25 17.22
N ILE A 194 4.74 -4.30 18.15
CA ILE A 194 3.75 -3.21 18.26
C ILE A 194 3.77 -2.36 16.99
N ALA A 195 4.96 -1.97 16.51
CA ALA A 195 5.12 -1.16 15.30
C ALA A 195 4.49 -1.84 14.06
N LEU A 196 4.77 -3.13 13.87
CA LEU A 196 4.25 -3.91 12.75
C LEU A 196 2.74 -4.09 12.85
N LEU A 197 2.23 -4.43 14.03
CA LEU A 197 0.80 -4.60 14.25
C LEU A 197 0.03 -3.31 13.95
N LEU A 198 0.48 -2.18 14.49
CA LEU A 198 -0.14 -0.88 14.23
C LEU A 198 -0.02 -0.45 12.76
N SER A 199 1.09 -0.77 12.09
CA SER A 199 1.27 -0.52 10.66
C SER A 199 0.28 -1.29 9.80
N VAL A 200 0.07 -2.59 10.09
CA VAL A 200 -0.93 -3.41 9.39
C VAL A 200 -2.34 -2.87 9.61
N LEU A 201 -2.69 -2.50 10.84
CA LEU A 201 -4.01 -1.92 11.15
C LEU A 201 -4.24 -0.60 10.39
N ALA A 202 -3.26 0.31 10.40
CA ALA A 202 -3.36 1.58 9.69
C ALA A 202 -3.45 1.38 8.18
N PHE A 203 -2.66 0.45 7.62
CA PHE A 203 -2.74 0.09 6.20
C PHE A 203 -4.10 -0.49 5.81
N PHE A 204 -4.68 -1.31 6.68
CA PHE A 204 -6.01 -1.88 6.46
C PHE A 204 -7.10 -0.79 6.45
N GLU A 205 -7.12 0.10 7.45
CA GLU A 205 -8.05 1.23 7.49
C GLU A 205 -7.94 2.12 6.25
N MET A 206 -6.70 2.41 5.85
CA MET A 206 -6.40 3.19 4.65
C MET A 206 -6.97 2.55 3.39
N SER A 207 -6.78 1.23 3.25
CA SER A 207 -7.27 0.46 2.12
C SER A 207 -8.80 0.50 2.01
N LEU A 208 -9.52 0.49 3.15
CA LEU A 208 -10.98 0.62 3.16
C LEU A 208 -11.45 1.99 2.70
N VAL A 209 -10.76 3.06 3.14
CA VAL A 209 -11.08 4.43 2.74
C VAL A 209 -10.84 4.65 1.25
N GLU A 210 -9.68 4.27 0.74
CA GLU A 210 -9.39 4.39 -0.70
C GLU A 210 -10.38 3.58 -1.55
N ARG A 211 -10.75 2.37 -1.09
CA ARG A 211 -11.76 1.56 -1.78
C ARG A 211 -13.11 2.28 -1.83
N ALA A 212 -13.52 2.92 -0.73
CA ALA A 212 -14.78 3.66 -0.67
C ALA A 212 -14.76 4.91 -1.57
N GLU A 213 -13.66 5.66 -1.59
CA GLU A 213 -13.49 6.80 -2.49
C GLU A 213 -13.54 6.37 -3.96
N ARG A 214 -12.83 5.30 -4.33
CA ARG A 214 -12.80 4.82 -5.73
C ARG A 214 -14.17 4.37 -6.19
N ALA A 215 -14.91 3.68 -5.30
CA ALA A 215 -16.30 3.33 -5.58
C ALA A 215 -17.20 4.57 -5.78
N GLY A 216 -16.97 5.65 -5.03
CA GLY A 216 -17.68 6.92 -5.19
C GLY A 216 -17.42 7.59 -6.55
N VAL A 217 -16.17 7.59 -7.02
CA VAL A 217 -15.81 8.13 -8.35
C VAL A 217 -16.44 7.33 -9.48
N VAL A 218 -16.38 5.99 -9.41
CA VAL A 218 -17.01 5.10 -10.39
C VAL A 218 -18.52 5.32 -10.43
N ALA A 219 -19.18 5.41 -9.27
CA ALA A 219 -20.61 5.69 -9.19
C ALA A 219 -20.97 7.06 -9.79
N ALA A 220 -20.11 8.07 -9.60
CA ALA A 220 -20.30 9.38 -10.23
C ALA A 220 -20.18 9.30 -11.75
N ASP A 221 -19.22 8.54 -12.31
CA ASP A 221 -19.10 8.35 -13.76
C ASP A 221 -20.32 7.67 -14.37
N GLU A 222 -20.86 6.64 -13.71
CA GLU A 222 -22.05 5.94 -14.17
C GLU A 222 -23.27 6.88 -14.28
N VAL A 223 -23.44 7.81 -13.33
CA VAL A 223 -24.49 8.83 -13.39
C VAL A 223 -24.39 9.65 -14.67
N PHE A 224 -23.20 10.18 -14.98
CA PHE A 224 -23.04 11.04 -16.16
C PHE A 224 -23.12 10.27 -17.47
N LEU A 225 -22.61 9.05 -17.55
CA LEU A 225 -22.79 8.20 -18.73
C LEU A 225 -24.26 7.93 -19.01
N SER A 226 -25.03 7.58 -17.97
CA SER A 226 -26.48 7.36 -18.09
C SER A 226 -27.22 8.63 -18.54
N TYR A 227 -26.75 9.81 -18.08
CA TYR A 227 -27.33 11.10 -18.45
C TYR A 227 -27.00 11.48 -19.89
N ILE A 228 -25.75 11.34 -20.34
CA ILE A 228 -25.33 11.58 -21.72
C ILE A 228 -26.10 10.70 -22.70
N ALA A 229 -26.32 9.43 -22.36
CA ALA A 229 -27.09 8.50 -23.19
C ALA A 229 -28.58 8.90 -23.35
N ARG A 230 -29.12 9.70 -22.42
CA ARG A 230 -30.51 10.16 -22.42
C ARG A 230 -30.72 11.53 -23.07
N LEU A 231 -29.65 12.22 -23.49
CA LEU A 231 -29.79 13.55 -24.10
C LEU A 231 -30.48 13.47 -25.47
N PRO A 232 -31.59 14.22 -25.67
CA PRO A 232 -32.25 14.32 -26.97
C PRO A 232 -31.31 15.05 -27.94
N GLY A 233 -30.72 14.26 -28.85
CA GLY A 233 -29.61 14.64 -29.71
C GLY A 233 -28.69 13.45 -30.00
N LYS A 234 -28.60 12.48 -29.09
CA LYS A 234 -27.88 11.20 -29.29
C LYS A 234 -28.79 10.03 -29.71
N GLN A 235 -30.13 10.21 -29.60
CA GLN A 235 -31.13 9.21 -30.02
C GLN A 235 -31.62 9.35 -31.48
N ALA A 236 -31.10 10.31 -32.25
CA ALA A 236 -31.37 10.39 -33.69
C ALA A 236 -30.21 11.10 -34.42
N GLY A 237 -29.13 10.36 -34.69
CA GLY A 237 -28.00 10.78 -35.52
C GLY A 237 -27.11 9.57 -35.81
N PRO A 238 -26.76 9.29 -37.07
CA PRO A 238 -26.50 7.92 -37.51
C PRO A 238 -25.17 7.36 -36.99
N VAL A 239 -25.24 6.28 -36.22
CA VAL A 239 -24.21 5.22 -36.22
C VAL A 239 -24.05 4.62 -37.65
N ALA A 240 -24.92 4.99 -38.59
CA ALA A 240 -24.78 4.75 -40.03
C ALA A 240 -23.93 5.79 -40.80
N GLN A 241 -23.41 6.86 -40.17
CA GLN A 241 -22.37 7.72 -40.76
C GLN A 241 -21.32 8.03 -39.70
N ALA A 242 -20.57 6.99 -39.30
CA ALA A 242 -19.31 7.23 -38.64
C ALA A 242 -18.45 8.10 -39.57
N SER A 243 -18.08 9.29 -39.09
CA SER A 243 -17.13 10.16 -39.77
C SER A 243 -15.88 9.32 -40.12
N PRO A 244 -15.32 9.39 -41.35
CA PRO A 244 -14.23 8.51 -41.77
C PRO A 244 -13.00 8.56 -40.84
N ALA A 245 -12.83 9.66 -40.08
CA ALA A 245 -11.82 9.81 -39.04
C ALA A 245 -12.02 8.89 -37.82
N LEU A 246 -13.27 8.67 -37.37
CA LEU A 246 -13.59 7.78 -36.24
C LEU A 246 -13.49 6.31 -36.63
N GLN A 247 -13.82 5.97 -37.89
CA GLN A 247 -13.53 4.64 -38.44
C GLN A 247 -12.02 4.40 -38.53
N GLY A 248 -11.25 5.39 -38.97
CA GLY A 248 -9.79 5.34 -39.00
C GLY A 248 -9.17 5.10 -37.62
N LEU A 249 -9.59 5.88 -36.61
CA LEU A 249 -9.13 5.69 -35.23
C LEU A 249 -9.52 4.32 -34.66
N SER A 250 -10.72 3.81 -34.96
CA SER A 250 -11.13 2.46 -34.53
C SER A 250 -10.30 1.35 -35.19
N GLN A 251 -9.92 1.51 -36.46
CA GLN A 251 -9.03 0.59 -37.17
C GLN A 251 -7.60 0.67 -36.62
N GLU A 252 -7.13 1.87 -36.26
CA GLU A 252 -5.80 2.08 -35.70
C GLU A 252 -5.69 1.51 -34.28
N LEU A 253 -6.73 1.66 -33.45
CA LEU A 253 -6.82 1.01 -32.14
C LEU A 253 -6.93 -0.52 -32.25
N ALA A 254 -7.67 -1.04 -33.23
CA ALA A 254 -7.74 -2.47 -33.50
C ALA A 254 -6.39 -3.03 -33.95
N ARG A 255 -5.67 -2.28 -34.79
CA ARG A 255 -4.31 -2.62 -35.25
C ARG A 255 -3.31 -2.59 -34.10
N SER A 256 -3.35 -1.55 -33.26
CA SER A 256 -2.51 -1.43 -32.06
C SER A 256 -2.78 -2.57 -31.07
N ARG A 257 -4.06 -2.92 -30.83
CA ARG A 257 -4.40 -4.09 -30.00
C ARG A 257 -3.86 -5.38 -30.59
N ALA A 258 -4.05 -5.63 -31.88
CA ALA A 258 -3.52 -6.81 -32.55
C ALA A 258 -1.98 -6.90 -32.46
N GLU A 259 -1.29 -5.77 -32.56
CA GLU A 259 0.16 -5.69 -32.38
C GLU A 259 0.59 -6.02 -30.94
N THR A 260 -0.09 -5.46 -29.93
CA THR A 260 0.19 -5.80 -28.52
C THR A 260 -0.10 -7.27 -28.20
N GLU A 261 -1.14 -7.85 -28.78
CA GLU A 261 -1.49 -9.26 -28.61
C GLU A 261 -0.47 -10.18 -29.29
N ALA A 262 0.03 -9.79 -30.47
CA ALA A 262 1.12 -10.49 -31.15
C ALA A 262 2.43 -10.42 -30.35
N LEU A 263 2.76 -9.26 -29.76
CA LEU A 263 3.92 -9.08 -28.90
C LEU A 263 3.82 -9.95 -27.63
N ALA A 264 2.63 -10.01 -27.02
CA ALA A 264 2.36 -10.86 -25.86
C ALA A 264 2.51 -12.36 -26.20
N LYS A 265 1.98 -12.80 -27.35
CA LYS A 265 2.18 -14.18 -27.85
C LYS A 265 3.65 -14.47 -28.15
N GLY A 266 4.39 -13.50 -28.68
CA GLY A 266 5.84 -13.60 -28.89
C GLY A 266 6.63 -13.77 -27.59
N MET A 267 6.32 -12.97 -26.56
CA MET A 267 6.92 -13.12 -25.23
C MET A 267 6.59 -14.46 -24.58
N ALA A 268 5.35 -14.96 -24.73
CA ALA A 268 4.96 -16.27 -24.24
C ALA A 268 5.75 -17.40 -24.94
N ARG A 269 5.97 -17.27 -26.25
CA ARG A 269 6.79 -18.23 -27.03
C ARG A 269 8.25 -18.21 -26.61
N SER A 270 8.84 -17.02 -26.46
CA SER A 270 10.22 -16.86 -25.96
C SER A 270 10.40 -17.46 -24.57
N ARG A 271 9.43 -17.26 -23.65
CA ARG A 271 9.42 -17.94 -22.35
C ARG A 271 9.41 -19.46 -22.49
N GLY A 272 8.57 -20.01 -23.38
CA GLY A 272 8.54 -21.46 -23.65
C GLY A 272 9.88 -22.00 -24.17
N GLU A 273 10.55 -21.26 -25.06
CA GLU A 273 11.89 -21.60 -25.57
C GLU A 273 12.96 -21.56 -24.47
N THR A 274 12.90 -20.58 -23.56
CA THR A 274 13.80 -20.53 -22.39
C THR A 274 13.56 -21.71 -21.44
N GLU A 275 12.32 -22.13 -21.22
CA GLU A 275 12.00 -23.28 -20.38
C GLU A 275 12.50 -24.59 -21.00
N ALA A 276 12.40 -24.73 -22.33
CA ALA A 276 12.94 -25.86 -23.05
C ALA A 276 14.48 -25.91 -22.98
N LEU A 277 15.16 -24.76 -23.08
CA LEU A 277 16.61 -24.65 -22.91
C LEU A 277 17.05 -25.03 -21.50
N VAL A 278 16.33 -24.57 -20.46
CA VAL A 278 16.62 -24.92 -19.06
C VAL A 278 16.47 -26.43 -18.84
N LYS A 279 15.38 -27.04 -19.32
CA LYS A 279 15.18 -28.50 -19.25
C LYS A 279 16.27 -29.27 -20.01
N GLY A 280 16.71 -28.77 -21.17
CA GLY A 280 17.82 -29.34 -21.93
C GLY A 280 19.14 -29.28 -21.17
N LEU A 281 19.41 -28.16 -20.49
CA LEU A 281 20.62 -27.97 -19.68
C LEU A 281 20.64 -28.91 -18.46
N ASP A 282 19.50 -29.09 -17.79
CA ASP A 282 19.35 -30.06 -16.70
C ASP A 282 19.55 -31.51 -17.17
N ALA A 283 18.99 -31.86 -18.34
CA ALA A 283 19.19 -33.18 -18.94
C ALA A 283 20.68 -33.43 -19.28
N LEU A 284 21.37 -32.41 -19.80
CA LEU A 284 22.80 -32.48 -20.09
C LEU A 284 23.62 -32.66 -18.79
N ARG A 285 23.29 -31.90 -17.75
CA ARG A 285 23.93 -32.02 -16.43
C ARG A 285 23.80 -33.44 -15.87
N ILE A 286 22.60 -34.02 -15.91
CA ILE A 286 22.35 -35.40 -15.45
C ILE A 286 23.16 -36.41 -16.29
N ALA A 287 23.25 -36.21 -17.61
CA ALA A 287 24.04 -37.07 -18.48
C ALA A 287 25.55 -37.00 -18.15
N VAL A 288 26.07 -35.79 -17.88
CA VAL A 288 27.46 -35.57 -17.45
C VAL A 288 27.73 -36.23 -16.08
N GLU A 289 26.83 -36.08 -15.11
CA GLU A 289 26.96 -36.74 -13.80
C GLU A 289 26.97 -38.27 -13.93
N ARG A 290 26.16 -38.84 -14.84
CA ARG A 290 26.17 -40.28 -15.13
C ARG A 290 27.46 -40.75 -15.81
N LEU A 291 28.00 -39.98 -16.75
CA LEU A 291 29.27 -40.27 -17.43
C LEU A 291 30.44 -40.22 -16.44
N SER A 292 30.50 -39.17 -15.60
CA SER A 292 31.52 -39.04 -14.56
C SER A 292 31.46 -40.18 -13.53
N ALA A 293 30.26 -40.61 -13.14
CA ALA A 293 30.05 -41.76 -12.25
C ALA A 293 30.41 -43.12 -12.90
N ALA A 294 30.30 -43.22 -14.23
CA ALA A 294 30.71 -44.40 -14.98
C ALA A 294 32.24 -44.48 -15.13
N GLU A 295 32.91 -43.33 -15.28
CA GLU A 295 34.38 -43.23 -15.43
C GLU A 295 35.12 -43.52 -14.11
N THR A 296 34.48 -43.30 -12.95
CA THR A 296 35.06 -43.59 -11.63
C THR A 296 34.90 -45.04 -11.16
N ARG A 297 34.24 -45.92 -11.93
CA ARG A 297 34.18 -47.35 -11.61
C ARG A 297 35.44 -48.08 -12.13
N PRO A 298 36.26 -48.73 -11.28
CA PRO A 298 37.41 -49.50 -11.75
C PRO A 298 36.93 -50.71 -12.56
N GLN A 299 37.26 -50.74 -13.86
CA GLN A 299 36.94 -51.87 -14.73
C GLN A 299 37.71 -53.13 -14.29
N LYS A 300 37.02 -54.08 -13.66
CA LYS A 300 37.53 -55.45 -13.50
C LYS A 300 37.44 -56.15 -14.85
N TYR A 301 38.55 -56.18 -15.59
CA TYR A 301 38.71 -57.09 -16.73
C TYR A 301 38.82 -58.53 -16.21
N THR A 302 37.79 -59.33 -16.43
CA THR A 302 37.86 -60.79 -16.22
C THR A 302 38.22 -61.43 -17.55
N LEU A 303 39.46 -61.87 -17.71
CA LEU A 303 39.91 -62.68 -18.83
C LEU A 303 39.22 -64.05 -18.75
N VAL A 304 38.27 -64.32 -19.64
CA VAL A 304 37.69 -65.64 -19.83
C VAL A 304 38.67 -66.45 -20.69
N ARG A 305 39.31 -67.47 -20.12
CA ARG A 305 39.91 -68.56 -20.90
C ARG A 305 38.79 -69.51 -21.27
N GLU A 306 38.53 -69.64 -22.57
CA GLU A 306 37.71 -70.74 -23.09
C GLU A 306 38.48 -72.08 -23.01
N PRO A 307 37.77 -73.20 -22.83
CA PRO A 307 38.36 -74.52 -22.58
C PRO A 307 39.08 -75.12 -23.79
#